data_AF-A0A7S1H3D9-F1
#
_entry.id   AF-A0A7S1H3D9-F1
#
_cell.length_a   1.000
_cell.length_b   1.000
_cell.length_c   1.000
_cell.angle_alpha   90.00
_cell.angle_beta   90.00
_cell.angle_gamma   90.00
#
_symmetry.space_group_name_H-M   'P 1'
#
loop_
_entity.id
_entity.type
_entity.pdbx_description
1 polymer ?
#
loop_
_entity_poly.entity_id
_entity_poly.type
_entity_poly.pdbx_seq_one_letter_code
_entity_poly.pdbx_strand_id
1 'polypeptide(L)'
;GDDPMVKFCPSFQSGPLGGDAELCALMCLEDLGGVFFFMDPLSAHPHQADIESLVRLTNVHNILTCCNPCSAHAMCFVLKCALEGGRKDKIPSFFTTLKSPGVAVYKEEQRKALEHAKNS
;
A
#
# COMPACT_ATOMS: atom_id res chain seq x y z
N GLY A 1 5.95 -21.98 -11.41
CA GLY A 1 5.76 -22.95 -10.33
C GLY A 1 6.80 -22.65 -9.29
N ASP A 2 8.03 -23.09 -9.54
CA ASP A 2 9.16 -22.84 -8.65
C ASP A 2 10.28 -22.18 -9.45
N ASP A 3 10.32 -20.85 -9.44
CA ASP A 3 11.48 -20.11 -9.90
C ASP A 3 12.44 -19.96 -8.71
N PRO A 4 13.66 -20.53 -8.75
CA PRO A 4 14.60 -20.50 -7.63
C PRO A 4 15.10 -19.09 -7.29
N MET A 5 14.87 -18.09 -8.16
CA MET A 5 15.15 -16.68 -7.86
C MET A 5 14.05 -16.02 -7.02
N VAL A 6 12.85 -16.61 -6.94
CA VAL A 6 11.77 -16.07 -6.12
C VAL A 6 12.07 -16.37 -4.66
N LYS A 7 12.44 -15.32 -3.92
CA LYS A 7 12.60 -15.37 -2.47
C LYS A 7 11.29 -14.96 -1.82
N PHE A 8 10.61 -15.91 -1.21
CA PHE A 8 9.47 -15.62 -0.36
C PHE A 8 9.96 -15.15 1.02
N CYS A 9 9.38 -14.05 1.51
CA CYS A 9 9.57 -13.64 2.90
C CYS A 9 8.82 -14.59 3.86
N PRO A 10 9.20 -14.63 5.14
CA PRO A 10 8.43 -15.35 6.15
C PRO A 10 6.97 -14.89 6.16
N SER A 11 6.05 -15.83 6.45
CA SER A 11 4.64 -15.47 6.66
C SER A 11 4.52 -14.54 7.86
N PHE A 12 3.84 -13.42 7.67
CA PHE A 12 3.44 -12.50 8.73
C PHE A 12 2.36 -13.13 9.64
N GLN A 13 2.07 -12.46 10.76
CA GLN A 13 0.94 -12.85 11.61
C GLN A 13 -0.38 -12.75 10.83
N SER A 14 -1.45 -13.34 11.36
CA SER A 14 -2.78 -13.10 10.80
C SER A 14 -3.15 -11.61 10.94
N GLY A 15 -3.94 -11.07 10.02
CA GLY A 15 -4.41 -9.67 10.06
C GLY A 15 -4.91 -9.25 11.46
N PRO A 16 -5.88 -9.99 12.06
CA PRO A 16 -6.40 -9.69 13.40
C PRO A 16 -5.37 -9.77 14.54
N LEU A 17 -4.24 -10.44 14.33
CA LEU A 17 -3.16 -10.56 15.32
C LEU A 17 -1.99 -9.59 15.03
N GLY A 18 -2.14 -8.68 14.08
CA GLY A 18 -1.16 -7.64 13.78
C GLY A 18 -0.46 -7.77 12.43
N GLY A 19 -0.80 -8.75 11.59
CA GLY A 19 -0.22 -8.89 10.24
C GLY A 19 -0.44 -7.66 9.36
N ASP A 20 -1.60 -7.00 9.50
CA ASP A 20 -1.90 -5.76 8.78
C ASP A 20 -0.96 -4.63 9.21
N ALA A 21 -0.60 -4.58 10.50
CA ALA A 21 0.34 -3.60 11.03
C ALA A 21 1.79 -3.87 10.57
N GLU A 22 2.19 -5.14 10.46
CA GLU A 22 3.49 -5.53 9.88
C GLU A 22 3.61 -5.06 8.42
N LEU A 23 2.55 -5.26 7.62
CA LEU A 23 2.52 -4.78 6.23
C LEU A 23 2.57 -3.24 6.15
N CYS A 24 1.85 -2.56 7.04
CA CYS A 24 1.90 -1.11 7.17
C CYS A 24 3.30 -0.58 7.53
N ALA A 25 4.04 -1.32 8.38
CA ALA A 25 5.41 -0.98 8.71
C ALA A 25 6.32 -1.04 7.48
N LEU A 26 6.17 -2.06 6.62
CA LEU A 26 6.93 -2.16 5.37
C LEU A 26 6.63 -1.01 4.41
N MET A 27 5.38 -0.54 4.32
CA MET A 27 5.04 0.66 3.54
C MET A 27 5.76 1.91 4.05
N CYS A 28 5.87 2.06 5.37
CA CYS A 28 6.57 3.18 5.99
C CYS A 28 8.08 3.11 5.81
N LEU A 29 8.63 1.90 5.76
CA LEU A 29 10.06 1.62 5.53
C LEU A 29 10.44 1.59 4.05
N GLU A 30 9.49 1.87 3.15
CA GLU A 30 9.73 1.93 1.70
C GLU A 30 10.16 0.57 1.11
N ASP A 31 9.80 -0.52 1.78
CA ASP A 31 10.15 -1.92 1.44
C ASP A 31 8.94 -2.69 0.90
N LEU A 32 7.96 -1.98 0.32
CA LEU A 32 6.76 -2.57 -0.26
C LEU A 32 6.34 -1.81 -1.53
N GLY A 33 6.38 -2.49 -2.68
CA GLY A 33 6.03 -1.90 -3.97
C GLY A 33 4.57 -2.08 -4.40
N GLY A 34 3.87 -3.09 -3.89
CA GLY A 34 2.49 -3.35 -4.24
C GLY A 34 1.81 -4.37 -3.32
N VAL A 35 0.47 -4.37 -3.33
CA VAL A 35 -0.38 -5.18 -2.44
C VAL A 35 -1.55 -5.79 -3.23
N PHE A 36 -1.75 -7.10 -3.08
CA PHE A 36 -3.00 -7.76 -3.44
C PHE A 36 -3.79 -8.03 -2.17
N PHE A 37 -4.92 -7.35 -1.99
CA PHE A 37 -5.70 -7.37 -0.76
C PHE A 37 -7.16 -7.74 -1.04
N PHE A 38 -7.43 -9.04 -1.06
CA PHE A 38 -8.77 -9.55 -1.35
C PHE A 38 -9.58 -9.69 -0.06
N MET A 39 -10.60 -8.84 0.04
CA MET A 39 -11.55 -8.85 1.15
C MET A 39 -12.86 -9.48 0.70
N ASP A 40 -13.55 -10.18 1.61
CA ASP A 40 -14.94 -10.54 1.40
C ASP A 40 -15.81 -9.27 1.56
N PRO A 41 -16.50 -8.81 0.50
CA PRO A 41 -17.31 -7.60 0.57
C PRO A 41 -18.68 -7.80 1.23
N LEU A 42 -19.09 -9.04 1.50
CA LEU A 42 -20.43 -9.37 2.01
C LEU A 42 -20.45 -9.76 3.50
N SER A 43 -19.28 -9.96 4.09
CA SER A 43 -19.14 -10.36 5.50
C SER A 43 -18.62 -9.20 6.35
N ALA A 44 -19.18 -9.05 7.55
CA ALA A 44 -18.65 -8.12 8.54
C ALA A 44 -17.34 -8.67 9.11
N HIS A 45 -16.27 -7.87 9.05
CA HIS A 45 -14.97 -8.24 9.59
C HIS A 45 -14.82 -7.72 11.02
N PRO A 46 -14.48 -8.57 12.01
CA PRO A 46 -14.27 -8.14 13.40
C PRO A 46 -13.18 -7.06 13.57
N HIS A 47 -12.31 -6.93 12.58
CA HIS A 47 -11.13 -6.07 12.52
C HIS A 47 -11.26 -5.02 11.40
N GLN A 48 -12.48 -4.52 11.16
CA GLN A 48 -12.77 -3.54 10.11
C GLN A 48 -11.89 -2.27 10.18
N ALA A 49 -11.56 -1.81 11.39
CA ALA A 49 -10.68 -0.65 11.58
C ALA A 49 -9.24 -0.90 11.06
N ASP A 50 -8.75 -2.13 11.17
CA ASP A 50 -7.40 -2.50 10.70
C ASP A 50 -7.37 -2.54 9.16
N ILE A 51 -8.41 -3.09 8.55
CA ILE A 51 -8.66 -3.07 7.11
C ILE A 51 -8.65 -1.63 6.57
N GLU A 52 -9.41 -0.73 7.20
CA GLU A 52 -9.49 0.68 6.81
C GLU A 52 -8.16 1.39 7.00
N SER A 53 -7.44 1.10 8.08
CA SER A 53 -6.11 1.63 8.33
C SER A 53 -5.11 1.21 7.25
N LEU A 54 -5.13 -0.06 6.86
CA LEU A 54 -4.29 -0.61 5.80
C LEU A 54 -4.58 0.08 4.46
N VAL A 55 -5.85 0.16 4.05
CA VAL A 55 -6.26 0.83 2.81
C VAL A 55 -5.92 2.32 2.83
N ARG A 56 -6.05 2.98 3.98
CA ARG A 56 -5.66 4.38 4.13
C ARG A 56 -4.14 4.54 3.91
N LEU A 57 -3.33 3.64 4.48
CA LEU A 57 -1.88 3.71 4.36
C LEU A 57 -1.40 3.40 2.93
N THR A 58 -1.99 2.43 2.23
CA THR A 58 -1.66 2.22 0.82
C THR A 58 -1.91 3.46 -0.02
N ASN A 59 -3.01 4.18 0.24
CA ASN A 59 -3.31 5.45 -0.42
C ASN A 59 -2.32 6.56 -0.05
N VAL A 60 -1.98 6.71 1.23
CA VAL A 60 -1.02 7.74 1.71
C VAL A 60 0.36 7.54 1.08
N HIS A 61 0.83 6.30 1.02
CA HIS A 61 2.12 5.92 0.45
C HIS A 61 2.07 5.67 -1.07
N ASN A 62 0.90 5.87 -1.69
CA ASN A 62 0.66 5.69 -3.12
C ASN A 62 1.20 4.33 -3.65
N ILE A 63 0.86 3.27 -2.92
CA ILE A 63 1.25 1.89 -3.21
C ILE A 63 0.27 1.28 -4.20
N LEU A 64 0.80 0.57 -5.21
CA LEU A 64 -0.01 -0.21 -6.16
C LEU A 64 -0.85 -1.25 -5.41
N THR A 65 -2.16 -1.04 -5.33
CA THR A 65 -3.06 -1.88 -4.52
C THR A 65 -4.18 -2.46 -5.37
N CYS A 66 -4.44 -3.76 -5.21
CA CYS A 66 -5.46 -4.49 -5.94
C CYS A 66 -6.42 -5.17 -4.97
N CYS A 67 -7.70 -4.79 -5.01
CA CYS A 67 -8.69 -5.27 -4.04
C CYS A 67 -9.57 -6.41 -4.56
N ASN A 68 -9.40 -6.81 -5.82
CA ASN A 68 -10.16 -7.89 -6.44
C ASN A 68 -9.37 -8.59 -7.57
N PRO A 69 -9.77 -9.81 -7.98
CA PRO A 69 -9.07 -10.57 -9.01
C PRO A 69 -8.93 -9.84 -10.36
N CYS A 70 -9.90 -9.02 -10.75
CA CYS A 70 -9.84 -8.26 -12.01
C CYS A 70 -8.69 -7.23 -11.98
N SER A 71 -8.64 -6.41 -10.93
CA SER A 71 -7.54 -5.46 -10.71
C SER A 71 -6.19 -6.18 -10.58
N ALA A 72 -6.17 -7.33 -9.91
CA ALA A 72 -4.95 -8.12 -9.75
C ALA A 72 -4.42 -8.67 -11.08
N HIS A 73 -5.31 -9.14 -11.95
CA HIS A 73 -4.93 -9.62 -13.28
C HIS A 73 -4.31 -8.50 -14.12
N ALA A 74 -4.92 -7.32 -14.11
CA ALA A 74 -4.37 -6.15 -14.79
C ALA A 74 -2.99 -5.77 -14.23
N MET A 75 -2.81 -5.81 -12.90
CA MET A 75 -1.53 -5.55 -12.26
C MET A 75 -0.47 -6.58 -12.66
N CYS A 76 -0.79 -7.87 -12.66
CA CYS A 76 0.13 -8.93 -13.10
C CYS A 76 0.59 -8.71 -14.54
N PHE A 77 -0.31 -8.28 -15.43
CA PHE A 77 0.04 -7.92 -16.79
C PHE A 77 1.01 -6.73 -16.83
N VAL A 78 0.73 -5.66 -16.08
CA VAL A 78 1.60 -4.48 -15.99
C VAL A 78 2.98 -4.84 -15.42
N LEU A 79 3.04 -5.64 -14.36
CA LEU A 79 4.28 -6.14 -13.76
C LEU A 79 5.10 -6.92 -14.79
N LYS A 80 4.45 -7.85 -15.52
CA LYS A 80 5.10 -8.61 -16.58
C LYS A 80 5.70 -7.69 -17.66
N CYS A 81 4.90 -6.77 -18.20
CA CYS A 81 5.37 -5.83 -19.22
C CYS A 81 6.49 -4.91 -18.71
N ALA A 82 6.42 -4.48 -17.45
CA ALA A 82 7.44 -3.65 -16.84
C ALA A 82 8.77 -4.40 -16.69
N LEU A 83 8.72 -5.67 -16.28
CA LEU A 83 9.89 -6.52 -16.13
C LEU A 83 10.52 -6.90 -17.47
N GLU A 84 9.72 -7.36 -18.43
CA GLU A 84 10.20 -7.76 -19.76
C GLU A 84 10.72 -6.56 -20.57
N GLY A 85 10.09 -5.39 -20.44
CA GLY A 85 10.48 -4.18 -21.16
C GLY A 85 11.47 -3.28 -20.41
N GLY A 86 11.87 -3.62 -19.18
CA GLY A 86 12.70 -2.76 -18.33
C GLY A 86 12.06 -1.41 -17.97
N ARG A 87 10.72 -1.32 -18.02
CA ARG A 87 9.93 -0.08 -17.89
C ARG A 87 9.56 0.20 -16.44
N LYS A 88 10.55 0.61 -15.65
CA LYS A 88 10.38 0.96 -14.22
C LYS A 88 9.32 2.05 -13.97
N ASP A 89 9.12 2.93 -14.95
CA ASP A 89 8.10 4.00 -14.92
C ASP A 89 6.66 3.49 -14.82
N LYS A 90 6.41 2.22 -15.17
CA LYS A 90 5.07 1.60 -15.09
C LYS A 90 4.72 1.09 -13.70
N ILE A 91 5.72 0.86 -12.85
CA ILE A 91 5.56 0.36 -11.48
C ILE A 91 6.43 1.17 -10.50
N PRO A 92 6.26 2.49 -10.47
CA PRO A 92 7.20 3.39 -9.78
C PRO A 92 7.31 3.13 -8.28
N SER A 93 6.24 2.64 -7.64
CA SER A 93 6.22 2.30 -6.20
C SER A 93 7.20 1.18 -5.81
N PHE A 94 7.66 0.36 -6.77
CA PHE A 94 8.65 -0.70 -6.51
C PHE A 94 10.09 -0.19 -6.50
N PHE A 95 10.33 1.03 -6.97
CA PHE A 95 11.68 1.57 -7.16
C PHE A 95 11.90 2.92 -6.50
N THR A 96 10.80 3.62 -6.20
CA THR A 96 10.84 4.97 -5.66
C THR A 96 9.72 5.15 -4.67
N THR A 97 10.02 5.88 -3.61
CA THR A 97 9.03 6.19 -2.59
C THR A 97 8.09 7.25 -3.12
N LEU A 98 6.82 6.88 -3.20
CA LEU A 98 5.75 7.76 -3.61
C LEU A 98 5.01 8.28 -2.37
N LYS A 99 4.34 9.42 -2.54
CA LYS A 99 3.41 9.97 -1.55
C LYS A 99 2.20 10.51 -2.27
N SER A 100 1.02 10.31 -1.69
CA SER A 100 -0.20 10.88 -2.25
C SER A 100 -0.13 12.41 -2.25
N PRO A 101 -0.60 13.09 -3.31
CA PRO A 101 -0.74 14.54 -3.33
C PRO A 101 -1.56 15.08 -2.14
N GLY A 102 -2.53 14.30 -1.64
CA GLY A 102 -3.34 14.67 -0.49
C GLY A 102 -2.53 14.85 0.80
N VAL A 103 -1.38 14.18 0.93
CA VAL A 103 -0.49 14.32 2.10
C VAL A 103 0.12 15.72 2.16
N ALA A 104 0.46 16.31 1.01
CA ALA A 104 1.03 17.66 0.96
C ALA A 104 -0.02 18.70 1.37
N VAL A 105 -1.25 18.56 0.85
CA VAL A 105 -2.38 19.43 1.20
C VAL A 105 -2.68 19.34 2.71
N TYR A 106 -2.77 18.11 3.25
CA TYR A 106 -3.02 17.87 4.67
C TYR A 106 -1.99 18.54 5.59
N LYS A 107 -0.70 18.43 5.26
CA LYS A 107 0.38 19.05 6.05
C LYS A 107 0.29 20.58 6.07
N GLU A 108 -0.07 21.17 4.94
CA GLU A 108 -0.24 22.62 4.82
C GLU A 108 -1.44 23.12 5.64
N GLU A 109 -2.55 22.40 5.62
CA GLU A 109 -3.72 22.69 6.46
C GLU A 109 -3.39 22.58 7.95
N GLN A 110 -2.65 21.54 8.36
CA GLN A 110 -2.19 21.39 9.75
C GLN A 110 -1.28 22.54 10.18
N ARG A 111 -0.37 22.98 9.31
CA ARG A 111 0.50 24.13 9.58
C ARG A 111 -0.33 25.40 9.84
N LYS A 112 -1.32 25.68 9.00
CA LYS A 112 -2.23 26.83 9.16
C LYS A 112 -3.03 26.76 10.46
N ALA A 113 -3.55 25.59 10.81
CA ALA A 113 -4.30 25.40 12.06
C ALA A 113 -3.43 25.66 13.30
N LEU A 114 -2.18 25.18 13.29
CA LEU A 114 -1.21 25.42 14.36
C LEU A 114 -0.82 26.90 14.48
N GLU A 115 -0.69 27.61 13.35
CA GLU A 115 -0.44 29.06 13.35
C GLU A 115 -1.61 29.84 13.91
N HIS A 116 -2.84 29.48 13.54
CA HIS A 116 -4.04 30.11 14.10
C HIS A 116 -4.14 29.87 15.62
N ALA A 117 -3.86 28.65 16.08
CA ALA A 117 -3.89 28.31 17.51
C ALA A 117 -2.79 29.02 18.34
N LYS A 118 -1.65 29.35 17.73
CA LYS A 118 -0.58 30.13 18.38
C LYS A 118 -0.88 31.63 18.45
N ASN A 119 -1.71 32.12 17.53
CA ASN A 119 -2.07 33.54 17.41
C ASN A 119 -3.43 33.88 18.07
N SER A 120 -4.09 32.90 18.70
CA SER A 120 -5.32 33.05 19.48
C SER A 120 -5.01 33.02 20.98
#